data_AF-A0A846M085-F1
#
_entry.id   AF-A0A846M085-F1
#
_cell.length_a   1.000
_cell.length_b   1.000
_cell.length_c   1.000
_cell.angle_alpha   90.00
_cell.angle_beta   90.00
_cell.angle_gamma   90.00
#
_symmetry.space_group_name_H-M   'P 1'
#
loop_
_entity.id
_entity.type
_entity.pdbx_description
1 polymer ?
#
loop_
_entity_poly.entity_id
_entity_poly.type
_entity_poly.pdbx_seq_one_letter_code
_entity_poly.pdbx_strand_id
1 'polypeptide(L)'
;MNAPLLTTGRFAFTLFTLLEGLEKLPAGPTGDAKVDRGQVVAHGASTVRLDRLFDIFFESYWTRHAGLTEVALTGRLMGRAQIEIWRRDSLSGLEEAVVSIQMEGNGQAFAASVTLHLACDEEHASCLFAKLHLAEGSVLSELRWCAAVPPVRDVRLTGIICTFNREEMLAGNLAQFAAEVAFLHRLIVVNQGDPGIADRMTVLDKSSTPIMFVDQPNLGGAGGFTRGIVEGLDDPEATHFLLMDDDIDAQPALLARIVAVLAYAAERHCVGGAMLDIQEPGRLFTCGDQMHPTRPTIINIAPDKDDDDIATNAGRDFVARQHRVDFNGWWCFAFPVAAVRRCGLPLPLFIRGDDVEFGLRLTHAGFSTLPWPGIAVWHAPFYLKARAWQAFYDRRNMLFLNALHRLYPRRREVRSAWGSFRNALKVRDYARADAVIAGVQAFNGGVVQLEHWSGANHDALVKRAAQHHVRFGWVRVASLWLRAVSSLIRLRLQPRPDPRTVLRLTTTDFWRVYLPAKTANASSSCNKGFANCPDDGIAPSLSVKTKSVNSCDPNIPKS
;
A
#
# COMPACT_ATOMS: atom_id res chain seq x y z
N MET A 1 32.85 14.80 22.33
CA MET A 1 33.88 14.51 21.31
C MET A 1 33.38 15.10 20.01
N ASN A 2 34.10 16.05 19.42
CA ASN A 2 33.68 16.72 18.19
C ASN A 2 33.76 15.73 17.03
N ALA A 3 32.62 15.28 16.51
CA ALA A 3 32.57 14.55 15.25
C ALA A 3 33.11 15.46 14.12
N PRO A 4 33.99 14.99 13.24
CA PRO A 4 34.49 15.81 12.15
C PRO A 4 33.32 16.18 11.24
N LEU A 5 33.20 17.47 10.90
CA LEU A 5 32.40 17.95 9.77
C LEU A 5 32.91 17.24 8.51
N LEU A 6 32.28 16.12 8.16
CA LEU A 6 32.61 15.36 6.97
C LEU A 6 32.22 16.17 5.74
N THR A 7 33.07 16.14 4.71
CA THR A 7 32.73 16.64 3.39
C THR A 7 31.47 15.91 2.90
N THR A 8 30.47 16.68 2.47
CA THR A 8 29.15 16.18 2.03
C THR A 8 29.23 15.13 0.91
N GLY A 9 30.36 15.04 0.20
CA GLY A 9 30.57 14.09 -0.88
C GLY A 9 30.42 12.61 -0.49
N ARG A 10 30.61 12.23 0.79
CA ARG A 10 30.39 10.84 1.23
C ARG A 10 28.91 10.45 1.25
N PHE A 11 28.04 11.34 1.72
CA PHE A 11 26.60 11.08 1.88
C PHE A 11 25.81 11.75 0.74
N ALA A 12 26.08 11.33 -0.48
CA ALA A 12 25.56 11.98 -1.69
C ALA A 12 24.15 11.51 -2.10
N PHE A 13 23.66 10.40 -1.55
CA PHE A 13 22.41 9.77 -2.01
C PHE A 13 21.26 10.08 -1.05
N THR A 14 20.38 11.00 -1.44
CA THR A 14 19.19 11.35 -0.65
C THR A 14 18.25 10.15 -0.54
N LEU A 15 17.86 9.81 0.70
CA LEU A 15 16.83 8.83 1.00
C LEU A 15 15.46 9.52 1.11
N PHE A 16 15.40 10.62 1.85
CA PHE A 16 14.25 11.51 1.83
C PHE A 16 14.59 12.90 2.40
N THR A 17 13.83 13.90 1.94
CA THR A 17 13.87 15.28 2.42
C THR A 17 13.05 15.43 3.70
N LEU A 18 13.50 16.34 4.55
CA LEU A 18 12.79 16.80 5.74
C LEU A 18 12.30 18.23 5.48
N LEU A 19 11.40 18.69 6.32
CA LEU A 19 10.84 20.05 6.29
C LEU A 19 9.93 20.41 5.12
N GLU A 20 9.80 19.55 4.12
CA GLU A 20 8.88 19.74 2.99
C GLU A 20 7.46 19.27 3.36
N GLY A 21 6.48 20.13 3.08
CA GLY A 21 5.06 19.82 3.27
C GLY A 21 4.61 19.62 4.72
N LEU A 22 5.37 20.16 5.68
CA LEU A 22 5.06 20.11 7.11
C LEU A 22 3.76 20.82 7.47
N GLU A 23 3.30 21.76 6.65
CA GLU A 23 2.02 22.43 6.77
C GLU A 23 0.81 21.48 6.66
N LYS A 24 0.98 20.30 6.05
CA LYS A 24 -0.07 19.29 5.96
C LYS A 24 -0.21 18.45 7.23
N LEU A 25 0.69 18.58 8.21
CA LEU A 25 0.68 17.79 9.43
C LEU A 25 -0.04 18.51 10.58
N PRO A 26 -0.87 17.82 11.37
CA PRO A 26 -1.68 18.42 12.43
C PRO A 26 -0.87 19.02 13.61
N ALA A 27 0.42 18.68 13.73
CA ALA A 27 1.32 19.25 14.73
C ALA A 27 2.37 20.16 14.07
N GLY A 28 2.25 21.46 14.33
CA GLY A 28 3.25 22.46 13.96
C GLY A 28 4.52 22.33 14.83
N PRO A 29 5.64 22.93 14.40
CA PRO A 29 6.84 23.01 15.23
C PRO A 29 6.51 23.73 16.54
N THR A 30 7.10 23.27 17.64
CA THR A 30 6.98 23.91 18.96
C THR A 30 7.97 25.07 19.10
N GLY A 31 7.52 26.27 19.51
CA GLY A 31 8.37 27.43 19.87
C GLY A 31 8.41 28.58 18.84
N ASP A 32 9.35 29.53 19.01
CA ASP A 32 9.53 30.73 18.16
C ASP A 32 10.21 30.44 16.80
N ALA A 33 10.28 29.17 16.40
CA ALA A 33 10.80 28.75 15.12
C ALA A 33 9.68 28.67 14.09
N LYS A 34 9.82 29.39 12.97
CA LYS A 34 8.92 29.25 11.84
C LYS A 34 9.50 28.23 10.86
N VAL A 35 8.71 27.21 10.54
CA VAL A 35 8.96 26.32 9.42
C VAL A 35 8.23 26.87 8.20
N ASP A 36 8.94 27.08 7.10
CA ASP A 36 8.37 27.57 5.85
C ASP A 36 9.17 26.99 4.68
N ARG A 37 8.52 26.43 3.66
CA ARG A 37 9.13 26.00 2.38
C ARG A 37 10.48 25.26 2.52
N GLY A 38 10.57 24.24 3.36
CA GLY A 38 11.79 23.42 3.50
C GLY A 38 12.93 24.06 4.31
N GLN A 39 12.65 25.15 5.04
CA GLN A 39 13.60 25.79 5.96
C GLN A 39 12.98 26.06 7.34
N VAL A 40 13.83 26.08 8.36
CA VAL A 40 13.52 26.51 9.72
C VAL A 40 14.23 27.84 9.97
N VAL A 41 13.47 28.87 10.35
CA VAL A 41 13.98 30.19 10.71
C VAL A 41 13.71 30.43 12.20
N ALA A 42 14.78 30.64 12.97
CA ALA A 42 14.70 30.91 14.39
C ALA A 42 14.58 32.42 14.66
N HIS A 43 13.40 32.89 15.05
CA HIS A 43 13.20 34.29 15.46
C HIS A 43 13.63 34.57 16.90
N GLY A 44 13.79 33.50 17.69
CA GLY A 44 14.41 33.49 19.01
C GLY A 44 15.16 32.16 19.20
N ALA A 45 15.83 32.00 20.34
CA ALA A 45 16.41 30.71 20.70
C ALA A 45 15.31 29.65 20.76
N SER A 46 15.41 28.63 19.91
CA SER A 46 14.32 27.68 19.67
C SER A 46 14.82 26.24 19.58
N THR A 47 13.94 25.30 19.91
CA THR A 47 14.21 23.87 19.77
C THR A 47 13.12 23.24 18.92
N VAL A 48 13.51 22.66 17.78
CA VAL A 48 12.61 21.93 16.89
C VAL A 48 12.92 20.45 17.00
N ARG A 49 11.89 19.66 17.28
CA ARG A 49 11.97 18.20 17.29
C ARG A 49 11.27 17.66 16.03
N LEU A 50 11.96 16.81 15.29
CA LEU A 50 11.52 16.26 14.01
C LEU A 50 11.12 14.79 14.18
N ASP A 51 10.09 14.54 14.99
CA ASP A 51 9.59 13.21 15.34
C ASP A 51 8.13 12.97 14.91
N ARG A 52 7.70 13.62 13.83
CA ARG A 52 6.44 13.27 13.16
C ARG A 52 6.68 12.07 12.24
N LEU A 53 5.62 11.34 11.89
CA LEU A 53 5.70 10.11 11.07
C LEU A 53 6.63 10.24 9.85
N PHE A 54 6.56 11.37 9.14
CA PHE A 54 7.36 11.57 7.92
C PHE A 54 8.76 12.13 8.19
N ASP A 55 9.04 12.67 9.38
CA ASP A 55 10.38 13.14 9.73
C ASP A 55 11.30 12.03 10.27
N ILE A 56 10.68 10.97 10.79
CA ILE A 56 11.37 9.85 11.43
C ILE A 56 12.08 8.99 10.38
N PHE A 57 13.33 8.63 10.67
CA PHE A 57 14.08 7.62 9.95
C PHE A 57 13.94 6.26 10.65
N PHE A 58 13.15 5.37 10.05
CA PHE A 58 12.89 4.02 10.58
C PHE A 58 14.07 3.08 10.32
N GLU A 59 15.15 3.25 11.10
CA GLU A 59 16.42 2.53 10.87
C GLU A 59 16.26 1.02 10.82
N SER A 60 15.35 0.43 11.60
CA SER A 60 15.10 -1.03 11.58
C SER A 60 14.68 -1.54 10.19
N TYR A 61 13.83 -0.78 9.48
CA TYR A 61 13.40 -1.12 8.11
C TYR A 61 14.54 -0.95 7.10
N TRP A 62 15.27 0.17 7.18
CA TRP A 62 16.39 0.44 6.27
C TRP A 62 17.55 -0.54 6.44
N THR A 63 17.88 -0.93 7.67
CA THR A 63 18.90 -1.95 7.91
C THR A 63 18.44 -3.32 7.41
N ARG A 64 17.22 -3.75 7.77
CA ARG A 64 16.74 -5.11 7.48
C ARG A 64 16.47 -5.35 6.00
N HIS A 65 15.80 -4.40 5.33
CA HIS A 65 15.29 -4.60 3.97
C HIS A 65 16.14 -3.92 2.90
N ALA A 66 16.94 -2.92 3.28
CA ALA A 66 17.82 -2.17 2.37
C ALA A 66 19.32 -2.35 2.67
N GLY A 67 19.69 -3.04 3.76
CA GLY A 67 21.08 -3.37 4.07
C GLY A 67 21.97 -2.17 4.41
N LEU A 68 21.38 -1.01 4.72
CA LEU A 68 22.15 0.17 5.11
C LEU A 68 22.77 -0.03 6.49
N THR A 69 24.03 0.40 6.65
CA THR A 69 24.75 0.33 7.93
C THR A 69 25.08 1.69 8.51
N GLU A 70 25.00 2.74 7.69
CA GLU A 70 25.33 4.11 8.07
C GLU A 70 24.55 5.09 7.20
N VAL A 71 24.05 6.14 7.82
CA VAL A 71 23.37 7.27 7.17
C VAL A 71 23.85 8.58 7.79
N ALA A 72 23.51 9.70 7.17
CA ALA A 72 23.73 11.01 7.77
C ALA A 72 22.49 11.90 7.63
N LEU A 73 22.28 12.73 8.65
CA LEU A 73 21.46 13.93 8.51
C LEU A 73 22.33 15.03 7.88
N THR A 74 21.95 15.47 6.69
CA THR A 74 22.66 16.53 5.96
C THR A 74 21.78 17.77 5.84
N GLY A 75 22.38 18.96 5.78
CA GLY A 75 21.65 20.20 5.54
C GLY A 75 22.59 21.39 5.39
N ARG A 76 22.03 22.60 5.33
CA ARG A 76 22.77 23.86 5.32
C ARG A 76 22.40 24.73 6.51
N LEU A 77 23.40 25.31 7.15
CA LEU A 77 23.21 26.18 8.31
C LEU A 77 23.78 27.57 8.06
N MET A 78 22.98 28.59 8.39
CA MET A 78 23.39 29.97 8.60
C MET A 78 23.14 30.33 10.07
N GLY A 79 24.13 30.85 10.79
CA GLY A 79 24.04 31.11 12.24
C GLY A 79 24.59 29.96 13.09
N ARG A 80 24.07 29.79 14.31
CA ARG A 80 24.59 28.83 15.29
C ARG A 80 23.53 27.80 15.67
N ALA A 81 23.91 26.53 15.66
CA ALA A 81 23.01 25.44 16.01
C ALA A 81 23.73 24.32 16.78
N GLN A 82 22.97 23.62 17.62
CA GLN A 82 23.30 22.29 18.09
C GLN A 82 22.32 21.31 17.47
N ILE A 83 22.86 20.33 16.74
CA ILE A 83 22.09 19.30 16.04
C ILE A 83 22.32 17.98 16.77
N GLU A 84 21.24 17.36 17.19
CA GLU A 84 21.26 16.06 17.84
C GLU A 84 20.46 15.05 17.03
N ILE A 85 21.00 13.84 16.89
CA ILE A 85 20.25 12.69 16.40
C ILE A 85 19.95 11.82 17.60
N TRP A 86 18.67 11.54 17.78
CA TRP A 86 18.17 10.70 18.85
C TRP A 86 17.67 9.41 18.27
N ARG A 87 17.93 8.32 18.99
CA ARG A 87 17.39 6.99 18.73
C ARG A 87 16.31 6.70 19.74
N ARG A 88 15.20 6.14 19.27
CA ARG A 88 14.12 5.61 20.11
C ARG A 88 13.95 4.12 19.87
N ASP A 89 13.93 3.36 20.95
CA ASP A 89 13.56 1.94 20.93
C ASP A 89 12.04 1.80 21.08
N SER A 90 11.39 1.12 20.14
CA SER A 90 9.92 1.03 20.09
C SER A 90 9.32 0.11 21.16
N LEU A 91 10.11 -0.76 21.78
CA LEU A 91 9.65 -1.69 22.81
C LEU A 91 9.70 -1.06 24.21
N SER A 92 10.84 -0.48 24.57
CA SER A 92 11.08 0.15 25.86
C SER A 92 10.65 1.62 25.91
N GLY A 93 10.54 2.27 24.74
CA GLY A 93 10.31 3.70 24.63
C GLY A 93 11.49 4.57 25.06
N LEU A 94 12.66 3.98 25.33
CA LEU A 94 13.88 4.68 25.71
C LEU A 94 14.37 5.54 24.54
N GLU A 95 14.75 6.78 24.83
CA GLU A 95 15.40 7.68 23.87
C GLU A 95 16.83 8.01 24.30
N GLU A 96 17.77 7.89 23.37
CA GLU A 96 19.18 8.22 23.59
C GLU A 96 19.72 9.14 22.49
N ALA A 97 20.56 10.12 22.87
CA ALA A 97 21.27 10.94 21.90
C ALA A 97 22.49 10.17 21.38
N VAL A 98 22.48 9.84 20.09
CA VAL A 98 23.53 9.02 19.44
C VAL A 98 24.54 9.88 18.68
N VAL A 99 24.13 11.10 18.31
CA VAL A 99 25.00 12.13 17.73
C VAL A 99 24.62 13.47 18.37
N SER A 100 25.62 14.29 18.69
CA SER A 100 25.43 15.69 19.10
C SER A 100 26.58 16.51 18.54
N ILE A 101 26.25 17.50 17.71
CA ILE A 101 27.23 18.39 17.08
C ILE A 101 26.82 19.84 17.29
N GLN A 102 27.77 20.65 17.74
CA GLN A 102 27.63 22.10 17.80
C GLN A 102 28.35 22.70 16.60
N MET A 103 27.70 23.64 15.92
CA MET A 103 28.24 24.26 14.73
C MET A 103 27.80 25.71 14.57
N GLU A 104 28.68 26.48 13.94
CA GLU A 104 28.40 27.81 13.43
C GLU A 104 28.63 27.76 11.93
N GLY A 105 27.61 28.13 11.16
CA GLY A 105 27.60 28.04 9.72
C GLY A 105 27.33 29.39 9.07
N ASN A 106 28.00 29.65 7.96
CA ASN A 106 27.73 30.82 7.10
C ASN A 106 27.04 30.39 5.79
N GLY A 107 26.07 29.48 5.87
CA GLY A 107 25.36 28.88 4.73
C GLY A 107 26.04 27.62 4.16
N GLN A 108 27.03 27.06 4.87
CA GLN A 108 27.75 25.86 4.45
C GLN A 108 26.94 24.60 4.72
N ALA A 109 27.20 23.55 3.94
CA ALA A 109 26.58 22.26 4.12
C ALA A 109 27.29 21.45 5.24
N PHE A 110 26.52 20.69 6.00
CA PHE A 110 27.02 19.79 7.04
C PHE A 110 26.51 18.36 6.83
N ALA A 111 27.16 17.41 7.50
CA ALA A 111 26.71 16.02 7.60
C ALA A 111 26.94 15.48 9.02
N ALA A 112 25.87 14.98 9.63
CA ALA A 112 25.88 14.33 10.94
C ALA A 112 25.65 12.83 10.75
N SER A 113 26.73 12.04 10.74
CA SER A 113 26.68 10.60 10.46
C SER A 113 26.30 9.77 11.69
N VAL A 114 25.51 8.72 11.48
CA VAL A 114 25.07 7.77 12.50
C VAL A 114 25.17 6.35 11.96
N THR A 115 25.76 5.45 12.75
CA THR A 115 25.77 4.02 12.48
C THR A 115 24.43 3.41 12.88
N LEU A 116 23.84 2.62 11.99
CA LEU A 116 22.55 1.98 12.21
C LEU A 116 22.69 0.72 13.06
N HIS A 117 21.67 0.42 13.86
CA HIS A 117 21.64 -0.83 14.63
C HIS A 117 21.42 -2.05 13.73
N LEU A 118 22.36 -3.00 13.78
CA LEU A 118 22.33 -4.25 12.99
C LEU A 118 21.47 -5.35 13.63
N ALA A 119 21.18 -5.24 14.93
CA ALA A 119 20.52 -6.27 15.73
C ALA A 119 19.00 -6.05 15.87
N CYS A 120 18.32 -5.64 14.80
CA CYS A 120 16.87 -5.49 14.81
C CYS A 120 16.20 -6.84 14.45
N ASP A 121 15.79 -7.61 15.46
CA ASP A 121 14.81 -8.67 15.26
C ASP A 121 13.40 -8.07 15.03
N GLU A 122 12.37 -8.90 14.87
CA GLU A 122 11.01 -8.41 14.56
C GLU A 122 10.39 -7.58 15.70
N GLU A 123 10.85 -7.75 16.94
CA GLU A 123 10.33 -7.10 18.14
C GLU A 123 11.14 -5.86 18.55
N HIS A 124 12.46 -5.87 18.33
CA HIS A 124 13.39 -4.77 18.65
C HIS A 124 13.56 -3.83 17.45
N ALA A 125 12.50 -3.08 17.14
CA ALA A 125 12.58 -2.01 16.16
C ALA A 125 12.99 -0.68 16.82
N SER A 126 13.86 0.06 16.14
CA SER A 126 14.23 1.42 16.54
C SER A 126 14.08 2.40 15.38
N CYS A 127 14.00 3.68 15.72
CA CYS A 127 13.95 4.78 14.78
C CYS A 127 14.82 5.95 15.23
N LEU A 128 15.21 6.79 14.27
CA LEU A 128 16.02 7.97 14.47
C LEU A 128 15.21 9.22 14.16
N PHE A 129 15.42 10.28 14.93
CA PHE A 129 14.84 11.59 14.68
C PHE A 129 15.80 12.70 15.12
N ALA A 130 15.63 13.91 14.57
CA ALA A 130 16.52 15.03 14.86
C ALA A 130 15.92 15.96 15.92
N LYS A 131 16.76 16.47 16.83
CA LYS A 131 16.49 17.67 17.64
C LYS A 131 17.43 18.78 17.21
N LEU A 132 16.85 19.94 16.91
CA LEU A 132 17.54 21.10 16.35
C LEU A 132 17.43 22.24 17.35
N HIS A 133 18.53 22.60 17.99
CA HIS A 133 18.61 23.76 18.89
C HIS A 133 19.23 24.91 18.11
N LEU A 134 18.45 25.95 17.82
CA LEU A 134 18.84 27.07 16.97
C LEU A 134 18.98 28.34 17.81
N ALA A 135 20.09 29.06 17.65
CA ALA A 135 20.22 30.40 18.18
C ALA A 135 19.35 31.39 17.39
N GLU A 136 18.99 32.51 18.01
CA GLU A 136 18.28 33.60 17.33
C GLU A 136 18.99 34.02 16.03
N GLY A 137 18.20 34.22 14.97
CA GLY A 137 18.67 34.58 13.64
C GLY A 137 19.24 33.41 12.81
N SER A 138 19.26 32.20 13.36
CA SER A 138 19.76 31.03 12.63
C SER A 138 18.73 30.50 11.64
N VAL A 139 19.22 30.04 10.48
CA VAL A 139 18.43 29.46 9.40
C VAL A 139 19.00 28.09 9.04
N LEU A 140 18.15 27.08 9.03
CA LEU A 140 18.49 25.73 8.63
C LEU A 140 17.65 25.34 7.41
N SER A 141 18.29 24.85 6.36
CA SER A 141 17.61 24.49 5.10
C SER A 141 18.18 23.20 4.50
N GLU A 142 17.49 22.66 3.49
CA GLU A 142 17.92 21.47 2.73
C GLU A 142 18.19 20.25 3.63
N LEU A 143 17.43 20.09 4.70
CA LEU A 143 17.58 18.95 5.61
C LEU A 143 17.15 17.65 4.94
N ARG A 144 18.02 16.62 4.99
CA ARG A 144 17.79 15.32 4.35
C ARG A 144 18.44 14.20 5.13
N TRP A 145 17.84 13.02 5.06
CA TRP A 145 18.54 11.78 5.37
C TRP A 145 19.21 11.26 4.10
N CYS A 146 20.51 10.96 4.19
CA CYS A 146 21.32 10.54 3.06
C CYS A 146 22.11 9.25 3.38
N ALA A 147 22.22 8.37 2.40
CA ALA A 147 23.07 7.19 2.44
C ALA A 147 24.48 7.50 1.91
N ALA A 148 25.46 6.75 2.42
CA ALA A 148 26.85 6.80 1.93
C ALA A 148 27.08 5.92 0.68
N VAL A 149 26.19 4.97 0.45
CA VAL A 149 26.25 4.00 -0.66
C VAL A 149 25.22 4.36 -1.72
N PRO A 150 25.50 4.15 -3.02
CA PRO A 150 24.54 4.39 -4.08
C PRO A 150 23.34 3.44 -3.98
N PRO A 151 22.19 3.80 -4.58
CA PRO A 151 21.09 2.87 -4.75
C PRO A 151 21.54 1.63 -5.52
N VAL A 152 20.99 0.47 -5.18
CA VAL A 152 21.39 -0.81 -5.78
C VAL A 152 20.71 -1.07 -7.13
N ARG A 153 19.74 -0.24 -7.52
CA ARG A 153 19.08 -0.27 -8.83
C ARG A 153 18.50 1.09 -9.23
N ASP A 154 18.33 1.26 -10.54
CA ASP A 154 17.53 2.34 -11.10
C ASP A 154 16.04 1.96 -11.04
N VAL A 155 15.18 2.89 -10.61
CA VAL A 155 13.74 2.65 -10.45
C VAL A 155 13.00 3.47 -11.49
N ARG A 156 12.42 2.78 -12.47
CA ARG A 156 11.44 3.31 -13.42
C ARG A 156 10.05 2.95 -12.96
N LEU A 157 9.39 3.89 -12.27
CA LEU A 157 8.10 3.71 -11.63
C LEU A 157 6.95 4.13 -12.56
N THR A 158 6.09 3.21 -12.94
CA THR A 158 4.86 3.50 -13.69
C THR A 158 3.70 3.65 -12.72
N GLY A 159 3.21 4.88 -12.55
CA GLY A 159 2.04 5.17 -11.74
C GLY A 159 0.75 4.82 -12.49
N ILE A 160 -0.24 4.28 -11.78
CA ILE A 160 -1.54 3.89 -12.32
C ILE A 160 -2.63 4.45 -11.40
N ILE A 161 -3.48 5.31 -11.96
CA ILE A 161 -4.67 5.85 -11.28
C ILE A 161 -5.92 5.41 -12.03
N CYS A 162 -6.93 4.95 -11.30
CA CYS A 162 -8.24 4.61 -11.86
C CYS A 162 -9.26 5.64 -11.40
N THR A 163 -10.09 6.13 -12.32
CA THR A 163 -11.14 7.11 -11.99
C THR A 163 -12.49 6.73 -12.57
N PHE A 164 -13.56 7.13 -11.88
CA PHE A 164 -14.94 6.96 -12.32
C PHE A 164 -15.77 8.18 -11.90
N ASN A 165 -15.98 9.13 -12.82
CA ASN A 165 -16.78 10.35 -12.61
C ASN A 165 -16.30 11.20 -11.41
N ARG A 166 -14.99 11.37 -11.24
CA ARG A 166 -14.33 12.07 -10.11
C ARG A 166 -13.23 13.01 -10.56
N GLU A 167 -13.50 13.76 -11.61
CA GLU A 167 -12.51 14.58 -12.31
C GLU A 167 -11.88 15.64 -11.39
N GLU A 168 -12.66 16.25 -10.52
CA GLU A 168 -12.15 17.23 -9.55
C GLU A 168 -11.14 16.61 -8.57
N MET A 169 -11.41 15.41 -8.07
CA MET A 169 -10.52 14.69 -7.15
C MET A 169 -9.23 14.27 -7.88
N LEU A 170 -9.37 13.73 -9.09
CA LEU A 170 -8.23 13.38 -9.94
C LEU A 170 -7.36 14.61 -10.23
N ALA A 171 -7.96 15.76 -10.59
CA ALA A 171 -7.23 17.00 -10.83
C ALA A 171 -6.48 17.47 -9.57
N GLY A 172 -7.11 17.38 -8.39
CA GLY A 172 -6.47 17.64 -7.11
C GLY A 172 -5.24 16.75 -6.87
N ASN A 173 -5.34 15.45 -7.14
CA ASN A 173 -4.24 14.50 -6.95
C ASN A 173 -3.11 14.74 -7.93
N LEU A 174 -3.42 14.99 -9.21
CA LEU A 174 -2.42 15.33 -10.22
C LEU A 174 -1.68 16.63 -9.87
N ALA A 175 -2.40 17.63 -9.33
CA ALA A 175 -1.78 18.88 -8.88
C ALA A 175 -0.82 18.66 -7.69
N GLN A 176 -1.15 17.75 -6.76
CA GLN A 176 -0.26 17.37 -5.67
C GLN A 176 1.01 16.69 -6.17
N PHE A 177 0.87 15.79 -7.15
CA PHE A 177 2.02 15.10 -7.75
C PHE A 177 2.82 15.97 -8.70
N ALA A 178 2.34 17.15 -9.11
CA ALA A 178 3.00 18.01 -10.11
C ALA A 178 4.47 18.32 -9.80
N ALA A 179 4.83 18.48 -8.52
CA ALA A 179 6.21 18.72 -8.09
C ALA A 179 7.08 17.45 -8.04
N GLU A 180 6.44 16.27 -8.03
CA GLU A 180 7.06 14.96 -7.86
C GLU A 180 6.98 14.08 -9.12
N VAL A 181 6.30 14.53 -10.18
CA VAL A 181 6.11 13.75 -11.41
C VAL A 181 7.41 13.23 -12.01
N ALA A 182 8.53 13.94 -11.80
CA ALA A 182 9.86 13.50 -12.21
C ALA A 182 10.31 12.15 -11.61
N PHE A 183 9.70 11.70 -10.51
CA PHE A 183 9.91 10.38 -9.92
C PHE A 183 9.09 9.27 -10.59
N LEU A 184 8.15 9.65 -11.46
CA LEU A 184 7.45 8.71 -12.32
C LEU A 184 8.16 8.60 -13.66
N HIS A 185 8.36 7.37 -14.10
CA HIS A 185 8.74 7.11 -15.48
C HIS A 185 7.58 7.42 -16.43
N ARG A 186 6.36 7.06 -16.01
CA ARG A 186 5.11 7.29 -16.74
C ARG A 186 3.95 7.31 -15.76
N LEU A 187 2.89 8.04 -16.08
CA LEU A 187 1.62 7.98 -15.38
C LEU A 187 0.52 7.50 -16.33
N ILE A 188 -0.25 6.50 -15.92
CA ILE A 188 -1.39 5.98 -16.68
C ILE A 188 -2.66 6.26 -15.88
N VAL A 189 -3.60 6.99 -16.48
CA VAL A 189 -4.90 7.30 -15.91
C VAL A 189 -5.96 6.54 -16.68
N VAL A 190 -6.59 5.57 -16.02
CA VAL A 190 -7.67 4.76 -16.59
C VAL A 190 -9.01 5.34 -16.16
N ASN A 191 -9.69 6.01 -17.10
CA ASN A 191 -11.03 6.50 -16.92
C ASN A 191 -12.06 5.42 -17.23
N GLN A 192 -12.95 5.19 -16.28
CA GLN A 192 -14.05 4.23 -16.37
C GLN A 192 -15.42 4.90 -16.47
N GLY A 193 -15.44 6.23 -16.45
CA GLY A 193 -16.62 7.08 -16.54
C GLY A 193 -16.94 7.53 -17.97
N ASP A 194 -17.42 8.75 -18.11
CA ASP A 194 -17.72 9.32 -19.42
C ASP A 194 -16.44 9.48 -20.26
N PRO A 195 -16.41 9.08 -21.55
CA PRO A 195 -15.21 9.13 -22.37
C PRO A 195 -14.74 10.57 -22.65
N GLY A 196 -13.49 10.75 -23.06
CA GLY A 196 -12.90 12.06 -23.34
C GLY A 196 -12.20 12.70 -22.15
N ILE A 197 -11.69 11.90 -21.21
CA ILE A 197 -10.99 12.40 -20.01
C ILE A 197 -9.76 13.23 -20.38
N ALA A 198 -9.05 12.84 -21.45
CA ALA A 198 -7.85 13.53 -21.91
C ALA A 198 -8.15 14.99 -22.22
N ASP A 199 -9.22 15.26 -22.98
CA ASP A 199 -9.63 16.61 -23.35
C ASP A 199 -10.03 17.43 -22.11
N ARG A 200 -10.71 16.81 -21.14
CA ARG A 200 -11.12 17.49 -19.90
C ARG A 200 -9.96 17.76 -18.94
N MET A 201 -8.88 16.98 -19.04
CA MET A 201 -7.69 17.09 -18.19
C MET A 201 -6.54 17.90 -18.81
N THR A 202 -6.63 18.30 -20.10
CA THR A 202 -5.59 19.13 -20.77
C THR A 202 -5.27 20.45 -20.06
N VAL A 203 -6.15 20.95 -19.18
CA VAL A 203 -5.89 22.14 -18.35
C VAL A 203 -4.72 21.92 -17.36
N LEU A 204 -4.31 20.67 -17.12
CA LEU A 204 -3.22 20.28 -16.23
C LEU A 204 -1.88 20.02 -16.95
N ASP A 205 -1.78 20.24 -18.27
CA ASP A 205 -0.67 19.84 -19.15
C ASP A 205 0.60 20.72 -19.05
N LYS A 206 1.07 20.98 -17.82
CA LYS A 206 2.38 21.62 -17.55
C LYS A 206 3.42 20.65 -17.01
N SER A 207 3.12 19.35 -17.02
CA SER A 207 4.02 18.30 -16.51
C SER A 207 5.00 17.85 -17.59
N SER A 208 6.28 17.71 -17.23
CA SER A 208 7.32 17.10 -18.10
C SER A 208 7.19 15.58 -18.23
N THR A 209 6.33 14.95 -17.43
CA THR A 209 6.15 13.49 -17.39
C THR A 209 4.97 13.08 -18.25
N PRO A 210 5.12 12.10 -19.16
CA PRO A 210 4.06 11.68 -20.06
C PRO A 210 2.91 11.03 -19.29
N ILE A 211 1.74 11.66 -19.34
CA ILE A 211 0.48 11.09 -18.84
C ILE A 211 -0.23 10.40 -20.00
N MET A 212 -0.54 9.11 -19.83
CA MET A 212 -1.36 8.35 -20.76
C MET A 212 -2.78 8.24 -20.21
N PHE A 213 -3.74 8.84 -20.89
CA PHE A 213 -5.16 8.68 -20.57
C PHE A 213 -5.76 7.52 -21.35
N VAL A 214 -6.55 6.69 -20.68
CA VAL A 214 -7.21 5.53 -21.27
C VAL A 214 -8.69 5.53 -20.88
N ASP A 215 -9.57 5.72 -21.85
CA ASP A 215 -11.01 5.57 -21.66
C ASP A 215 -11.42 4.09 -21.81
N GLN A 216 -12.27 3.61 -20.90
CA GLN A 216 -12.91 2.30 -20.99
C GLN A 216 -14.28 2.30 -20.31
N PRO A 217 -15.16 1.32 -20.61
CA PRO A 217 -16.37 1.08 -19.82
C PRO A 217 -16.04 0.74 -18.36
N ASN A 218 -17.02 0.93 -17.48
CA ASN A 218 -16.88 0.59 -16.07
C ASN A 218 -16.71 -0.92 -15.84
N LEU A 219 -15.51 -1.32 -15.42
CA LEU A 219 -15.13 -2.68 -15.02
C LEU A 219 -14.70 -2.73 -13.54
N GLY A 220 -15.02 -1.67 -12.77
CA GLY A 220 -14.67 -1.51 -11.36
C GLY A 220 -13.17 -1.31 -11.13
N GLY A 221 -12.76 -1.18 -9.87
CA GLY A 221 -11.35 -1.01 -9.48
C GLY A 221 -10.45 -2.10 -10.07
N ALA A 222 -10.86 -3.37 -9.98
CA ALA A 222 -10.11 -4.50 -10.53
C ALA A 222 -9.80 -4.34 -12.03
N GLY A 223 -10.81 -3.95 -12.81
CA GLY A 223 -10.65 -3.76 -14.26
C GLY A 223 -9.84 -2.51 -14.61
N GLY A 224 -10.01 -1.42 -13.87
CA GLY A 224 -9.23 -0.19 -14.05
C GLY A 224 -7.75 -0.41 -13.80
N PHE A 225 -7.39 -0.97 -12.64
CA PHE A 225 -5.98 -1.17 -12.28
C PHE A 225 -5.34 -2.21 -13.18
N THR A 226 -6.07 -3.28 -13.52
CA THR A 226 -5.56 -4.28 -14.47
C THR A 226 -5.33 -3.70 -15.85
N ARG A 227 -6.18 -2.78 -16.33
CA ARG A 227 -5.93 -2.06 -17.57
C ARG A 227 -4.62 -1.30 -17.51
N GLY A 228 -4.40 -0.50 -16.47
CA GLY A 228 -3.15 0.25 -16.30
C GLY A 228 -1.91 -0.64 -16.25
N ILE A 229 -2.00 -1.79 -15.56
CA ILE A 229 -0.93 -2.79 -15.53
C ILE A 229 -0.65 -3.33 -16.94
N VAL A 230 -1.69 -3.69 -17.70
CA VAL A 230 -1.54 -4.20 -19.08
C VAL A 230 -0.89 -3.16 -19.98
N GLU A 231 -1.32 -1.91 -19.92
CA GLU A 231 -0.73 -0.82 -20.73
C GLU A 231 0.73 -0.54 -20.34
N GLY A 232 1.07 -0.68 -19.06
CA GLY A 232 2.44 -0.52 -18.57
C GLY A 232 3.35 -1.73 -18.81
N LEU A 233 2.80 -2.93 -19.05
CA LEU A 233 3.60 -4.13 -19.35
C LEU A 233 4.28 -4.07 -20.72
N ASP A 234 3.75 -3.27 -21.64
CA ASP A 234 4.32 -3.04 -22.97
C ASP A 234 5.57 -2.16 -22.93
N ASP A 235 5.85 -1.54 -21.77
CA ASP A 235 7.02 -0.70 -21.54
C ASP A 235 8.22 -1.55 -21.06
N PRO A 236 9.28 -1.72 -21.87
CA PRO A 236 10.43 -2.53 -21.49
C PRO A 236 11.30 -1.87 -20.42
N GLU A 237 11.18 -0.56 -20.21
CA GLU A 237 11.98 0.17 -19.21
C GLU A 237 11.31 0.18 -17.83
N ALA A 238 9.99 -0.06 -17.77
CA ALA A 238 9.27 -0.11 -16.50
C ALA A 238 9.82 -1.21 -15.57
N THR A 239 10.18 -0.80 -14.35
CA THR A 239 10.72 -1.71 -13.32
C THR A 239 9.66 -2.04 -12.26
N HIS A 240 8.81 -1.07 -11.93
CA HIS A 240 7.79 -1.17 -10.88
C HIS A 240 6.49 -0.51 -11.33
N PHE A 241 5.38 -1.03 -10.84
CA PHE A 241 4.07 -0.37 -10.89
C PHE A 241 3.76 0.25 -9.53
N LEU A 242 3.06 1.38 -9.52
CA LEU A 242 2.46 1.99 -8.33
C LEU A 242 0.96 2.22 -8.58
N LEU A 243 0.11 1.52 -7.84
CA LEU A 243 -1.33 1.73 -7.86
C LEU A 243 -1.71 2.82 -6.85
N MET A 244 -2.55 3.76 -7.29
CA MET A 244 -3.07 4.85 -6.47
C MET A 244 -4.56 5.11 -6.76
N ASP A 245 -5.30 5.44 -5.71
CA ASP A 245 -6.70 5.88 -5.84
C ASP A 245 -6.78 7.36 -6.28
N ASP A 246 -7.93 7.74 -6.85
CA ASP A 246 -8.18 9.12 -7.33
C ASP A 246 -8.67 10.09 -6.24
N ASP A 247 -8.97 9.58 -5.04
CA ASP A 247 -9.52 10.33 -3.90
C ASP A 247 -8.66 10.26 -2.63
N ILE A 248 -7.34 10.07 -2.78
CA ILE A 248 -6.36 10.18 -1.70
C ILE A 248 -5.85 11.62 -1.52
N ASP A 249 -5.45 11.99 -0.31
CA ASP A 249 -4.49 13.08 -0.09
C ASP A 249 -3.12 12.45 0.18
N ALA A 250 -2.15 12.78 -0.67
CA ALA A 250 -0.83 12.19 -0.60
C ALA A 250 0.05 12.99 0.37
N GLN A 251 0.85 12.26 1.16
CA GLN A 251 1.92 12.90 1.91
C GLN A 251 2.87 13.66 0.97
N PRO A 252 3.56 14.70 1.47
CA PRO A 252 4.64 15.34 0.74
C PRO A 252 5.76 14.35 0.42
N ALA A 253 6.36 14.46 -0.77
CA ALA A 253 7.48 13.62 -1.20
C ALA A 253 7.12 12.11 -1.25
N LEU A 254 5.84 11.76 -1.45
CA LEU A 254 5.37 10.36 -1.49
C LEU A 254 6.11 9.56 -2.57
N LEU A 255 6.17 10.08 -3.80
CA LEU A 255 6.76 9.39 -4.94
C LEU A 255 8.28 9.31 -4.79
N ALA A 256 8.91 10.39 -4.31
CA ALA A 256 10.34 10.42 -4.02
C ALA A 256 10.72 9.33 -3.00
N ARG A 257 9.95 9.17 -1.93
CA ARG A 257 10.17 8.15 -0.89
C ARG A 257 9.97 6.74 -1.41
N ILE A 258 8.89 6.49 -2.17
CA ILE A 258 8.66 5.18 -2.78
C ILE A 258 9.82 4.80 -3.69
N VAL A 259 10.27 5.72 -4.56
CA VAL A 259 11.41 5.49 -5.44
C VAL A 259 12.68 5.20 -4.65
N ALA A 260 12.99 5.99 -3.61
CA ALA A 260 14.15 5.76 -2.77
C ALA A 260 14.10 4.39 -2.09
N VAL A 261 12.97 4.02 -1.48
CA VAL A 261 12.80 2.71 -0.84
C VAL A 261 12.99 1.58 -1.83
N LEU A 262 12.32 1.63 -3.00
CA LEU A 262 12.46 0.60 -4.04
C LEU A 262 13.87 0.52 -4.62
N ALA A 263 14.62 1.62 -4.61
CA ALA A 263 15.99 1.65 -5.13
C ALA A 263 17.00 0.97 -4.18
N TYR A 264 16.66 0.78 -2.90
CA TYR A 264 17.50 0.07 -1.91
C TYR A 264 16.94 -1.28 -1.45
N ALA A 265 15.62 -1.45 -1.38
CA ALA A 265 14.98 -2.67 -0.88
C ALA A 265 15.36 -3.92 -1.70
N ALA A 266 15.14 -5.14 -1.22
CA ALA A 266 15.34 -6.33 -2.08
C ALA A 266 14.41 -6.31 -3.30
N GLU A 267 14.88 -6.83 -4.45
CA GLU A 267 14.21 -6.74 -5.76
C GLU A 267 12.77 -7.28 -5.79
N ARG A 268 12.45 -8.24 -4.92
CA ARG A 268 11.13 -8.86 -4.86
C ARG A 268 10.18 -8.19 -3.87
N HIS A 269 10.61 -7.15 -3.16
CA HIS A 269 9.73 -6.49 -2.21
C HIS A 269 8.70 -5.63 -2.92
N CYS A 270 7.45 -5.79 -2.50
CA CYS A 270 6.38 -4.84 -2.76
C CYS A 270 6.35 -3.85 -1.59
N VAL A 271 5.96 -2.61 -1.84
CA VAL A 271 5.88 -1.56 -0.83
C VAL A 271 4.42 -1.10 -0.72
N GLY A 272 3.84 -1.27 0.46
CA GLY A 272 2.51 -0.78 0.80
C GLY A 272 2.59 0.53 1.57
N GLY A 273 1.78 1.51 1.18
CA GLY A 273 1.56 2.72 1.95
C GLY A 273 0.45 2.53 2.98
N ALA A 274 0.67 3.02 4.20
CA ALA A 274 -0.35 3.04 5.24
C ALA A 274 -1.53 3.94 4.85
N MET A 275 -2.73 3.61 5.33
CA MET A 275 -3.89 4.47 5.21
C MET A 275 -4.14 5.20 6.52
N LEU A 276 -4.05 6.53 6.48
CA LEU A 276 -4.48 7.44 7.54
C LEU A 276 -5.92 7.90 7.27
N ASP A 277 -6.65 8.23 8.33
CA ASP A 277 -8.02 8.73 8.20
C ASP A 277 -8.04 10.20 7.77
N ILE A 278 -8.66 10.52 6.64
CA ILE A 278 -8.78 11.91 6.16
C ILE A 278 -9.61 12.81 7.09
N GLN A 279 -10.51 12.24 7.90
CA GLN A 279 -11.33 13.00 8.87
C GLN A 279 -10.59 13.24 10.18
N GLU A 280 -9.69 12.33 10.55
CA GLU A 280 -8.86 12.39 11.76
C GLU A 280 -7.39 12.13 11.37
N PRO A 281 -6.67 13.13 10.83
CA PRO A 281 -5.38 12.93 10.14
C PRO A 281 -4.26 12.25 10.93
N GLY A 282 -4.33 12.24 12.26
CA GLY A 282 -3.40 11.50 13.13
C GLY A 282 -3.72 10.02 13.24
N ARG A 283 -4.94 9.58 12.92
CA ARG A 283 -5.38 8.20 13.12
C ARG A 283 -4.94 7.28 12.00
N LEU A 284 -4.28 6.19 12.38
CA LEU A 284 -3.93 5.08 11.52
C LEU A 284 -5.13 4.14 11.34
N PHE A 285 -5.63 4.01 10.11
CA PHE A 285 -6.62 2.99 9.80
C PHE A 285 -5.95 1.61 9.63
N THR A 286 -4.86 1.55 8.87
CA THR A 286 -4.02 0.35 8.75
C THR A 286 -2.66 0.64 8.11
N CYS A 287 -1.62 -0.08 8.53
CA CYS A 287 -0.34 -0.14 7.82
C CYS A 287 -0.33 -1.17 6.67
N GLY A 288 -1.36 -2.01 6.58
CA GLY A 288 -1.46 -3.15 5.69
C GLY A 288 -2.25 -4.26 6.38
N ASP A 289 -2.68 -5.27 5.63
CA ASP A 289 -3.73 -6.15 6.10
C ASP A 289 -3.33 -7.63 6.04
N GLN A 290 -3.99 -8.44 6.86
CA GLN A 290 -3.83 -9.90 6.90
C GLN A 290 -5.15 -10.62 6.70
N MET A 291 -5.06 -11.84 6.17
CA MET A 291 -6.15 -12.80 6.28
C MET A 291 -6.18 -13.39 7.69
N HIS A 292 -7.34 -13.35 8.34
CA HIS A 292 -7.47 -13.95 9.66
C HIS A 292 -7.13 -15.46 9.58
N PRO A 293 -6.25 -15.99 10.45
CA PRO A 293 -5.77 -17.37 10.35
C PRO A 293 -6.84 -18.46 10.38
N THR A 294 -8.01 -18.18 10.95
CA THR A 294 -9.07 -19.18 11.15
C THR A 294 -10.44 -18.74 10.68
N ARG A 295 -10.66 -17.47 10.36
CA ARG A 295 -11.97 -16.94 9.95
C ARG A 295 -11.84 -16.29 8.57
N PRO A 296 -12.84 -16.41 7.68
CA PRO A 296 -12.81 -15.76 6.36
C PRO A 296 -13.15 -14.28 6.52
N THR A 297 -12.22 -13.54 7.11
CA THR A 297 -12.29 -12.11 7.43
C THR A 297 -10.89 -11.52 7.35
N ILE A 298 -10.81 -10.21 7.07
CA ILE A 298 -9.56 -9.45 7.06
C ILE A 298 -9.28 -8.94 8.48
N ILE A 299 -8.00 -8.87 8.85
CA ILE A 299 -7.49 -8.18 10.03
C ILE A 299 -6.70 -6.98 9.53
N ASN A 300 -7.11 -5.80 9.97
CA ASN A 300 -6.36 -4.58 9.70
C ASN A 300 -5.21 -4.48 10.70
N ILE A 301 -3.99 -4.25 10.23
CA ILE A 301 -2.86 -4.03 11.14
C ILE A 301 -2.84 -2.57 11.53
N ALA A 302 -3.38 -2.31 12.72
CA ALA A 302 -3.42 -1.04 13.40
C ALA A 302 -3.39 -1.33 14.91
N PRO A 303 -2.96 -0.37 15.74
CA PRO A 303 -3.05 -0.52 17.19
C PRO A 303 -4.52 -0.45 17.64
N ASP A 304 -4.74 -0.64 18.95
CA ASP A 304 -6.05 -0.40 19.55
C ASP A 304 -6.44 1.08 19.41
N LYS A 305 -7.74 1.37 19.46
CA LYS A 305 -8.30 2.72 19.18
C LYS A 305 -7.76 3.85 20.07
N ASP A 306 -7.25 3.51 21.25
CA ASP A 306 -6.70 4.51 22.17
C ASP A 306 -5.24 4.87 21.81
N ASP A 307 -4.60 4.06 20.96
CA ASP A 307 -3.19 4.15 20.56
C ASP A 307 -3.02 4.37 19.04
N ASP A 308 -4.11 4.59 18.29
CA ASP A 308 -4.12 4.72 16.83
C ASP A 308 -3.66 6.08 16.29
N ASP A 309 -3.38 7.03 17.17
CA ASP A 309 -2.81 8.32 16.81
C ASP A 309 -1.28 8.23 16.63
N ILE A 310 -0.83 8.33 15.37
CA ILE A 310 0.58 8.33 14.95
C ILE A 310 1.39 9.53 15.45
N ALA A 311 0.75 10.55 16.01
CA ALA A 311 1.42 11.66 16.69
C ALA A 311 1.82 11.32 18.14
N THR A 312 1.30 10.22 18.71
CA THR A 312 1.65 9.75 20.06
C THR A 312 2.87 8.82 20.03
N ASN A 313 3.50 8.62 21.19
CA ASN A 313 4.56 7.61 21.31
C ASN A 313 4.06 6.21 20.97
N ALA A 314 2.88 5.82 21.45
CA ALA A 314 2.31 4.49 21.19
C ALA A 314 2.10 4.25 19.68
N GLY A 315 1.52 5.22 18.97
CA GLY A 315 1.35 5.14 17.52
C GLY A 315 2.68 5.09 16.76
N ARG A 316 3.66 5.95 17.14
CA ARG A 316 5.02 5.92 16.56
C ARG A 316 5.73 4.59 16.77
N ASP A 317 5.66 4.07 17.99
CA ASP A 317 6.27 2.81 18.37
C ASP A 317 5.57 1.62 17.67
N PHE A 318 4.26 1.72 17.43
CA PHE A 318 3.54 0.74 16.63
C PHE A 318 4.02 0.72 15.19
N VAL A 319 4.06 1.87 14.49
CA VAL A 319 4.46 1.90 13.07
C VAL A 319 5.94 1.57 12.88
N ALA A 320 6.80 1.83 13.87
CA ALA A 320 8.22 1.48 13.79
C ALA A 320 8.48 -0.03 13.81
N ARG A 321 7.56 -0.82 14.39
CA ARG A 321 7.67 -2.28 14.48
C ARG A 321 7.51 -2.96 13.12
N GLN A 322 8.08 -4.15 13.00
CA GLN A 322 7.94 -4.98 11.80
C GLN A 322 6.60 -5.68 11.81
N HIS A 323 5.73 -5.33 10.85
CA HIS A 323 4.44 -5.97 10.71
C HIS A 323 4.44 -6.93 9.53
N ARG A 324 4.08 -8.18 9.78
CA ARG A 324 3.82 -9.12 8.70
C ARG A 324 2.50 -8.75 8.05
N VAL A 325 2.46 -8.51 6.74
CA VAL A 325 1.23 -8.26 5.97
C VAL A 325 1.05 -9.34 4.91
N ASP A 326 -0.19 -9.68 4.60
CA ASP A 326 -0.50 -10.57 3.47
C ASP A 326 -0.75 -9.76 2.19
N PHE A 327 -1.25 -8.53 2.32
CA PHE A 327 -1.53 -7.63 1.20
C PHE A 327 -1.59 -6.16 1.68
N ASN A 328 -1.57 -5.23 0.73
CA ASN A 328 -1.89 -3.82 0.95
C ASN A 328 -3.02 -3.42 0.01
N GLY A 329 -3.88 -2.50 0.45
CA GLY A 329 -4.87 -1.93 -0.45
C GLY A 329 -4.22 -1.09 -1.55
N TRP A 330 -4.94 -0.95 -2.66
CA TRP A 330 -4.41 -0.31 -3.86
C TRP A 330 -4.51 1.22 -3.87
N TRP A 331 -4.84 1.84 -2.72
CA TRP A 331 -4.73 3.28 -2.51
C TRP A 331 -3.28 3.77 -2.63
N CYS A 332 -2.31 2.93 -2.27
CA CYS A 332 -0.87 3.16 -2.42
C CYS A 332 -0.14 1.82 -2.33
N PHE A 333 0.11 1.18 -3.48
CA PHE A 333 0.79 -0.12 -3.51
C PHE A 333 1.75 -0.21 -4.69
N ALA A 334 3.04 -0.33 -4.40
CA ALA A 334 4.09 -0.49 -5.38
C ALA A 334 4.62 -1.93 -5.43
N PHE A 335 4.85 -2.46 -6.63
CA PHE A 335 5.38 -3.81 -6.80
C PHE A 335 6.19 -3.96 -8.09
N PRO A 336 7.14 -4.91 -8.16
CA PRO A 336 7.95 -5.12 -9.36
C PRO A 336 7.11 -5.58 -10.56
N VAL A 337 7.46 -5.14 -11.77
CA VAL A 337 6.84 -5.64 -13.02
C VAL A 337 7.02 -7.16 -13.15
N ALA A 338 8.16 -7.68 -12.70
CA ALA A 338 8.44 -9.11 -12.63
C ALA A 338 7.41 -9.90 -11.81
N ALA A 339 6.74 -9.25 -10.84
CA ALA A 339 5.72 -9.86 -10.01
C ALA A 339 4.48 -10.24 -10.84
N VAL A 340 4.05 -9.36 -11.75
CA VAL A 340 2.94 -9.64 -12.68
C VAL A 340 3.33 -10.72 -13.67
N ARG A 341 4.56 -10.66 -14.22
CA ARG A 341 5.07 -11.69 -15.15
C ARG A 341 5.11 -13.07 -14.50
N ARG A 342 5.44 -13.14 -13.20
CA ARG A 342 5.48 -14.40 -12.44
C ARG A 342 4.10 -14.88 -12.00
N CYS A 343 3.23 -13.98 -11.58
CA CYS A 343 1.98 -14.33 -10.90
C CYS A 343 0.75 -14.31 -11.81
N GLY A 344 0.78 -13.58 -12.92
CA GLY A 344 -0.38 -13.19 -13.72
C GLY A 344 -1.02 -11.89 -13.22
N LEU A 345 -1.99 -11.38 -13.98
CA LEU A 345 -2.76 -10.16 -13.68
C LEU A 345 -3.74 -10.37 -12.51
N PRO A 346 -4.34 -9.31 -11.95
CA PRO A 346 -5.41 -9.45 -10.97
C PRO A 346 -6.63 -10.24 -11.50
N LEU A 347 -7.44 -10.79 -10.60
CA LEU A 347 -8.73 -11.40 -10.98
C LEU A 347 -9.78 -10.32 -11.33
N PRO A 348 -10.69 -10.59 -12.28
CA PRO A 348 -11.77 -9.66 -12.68
C PRO A 348 -12.90 -9.63 -11.64
N LEU A 349 -12.60 -9.16 -10.42
CA LEU A 349 -13.52 -9.17 -9.28
C LEU A 349 -14.46 -7.94 -9.21
N PHE A 350 -14.33 -7.03 -10.17
CA PHE A 350 -14.96 -5.70 -10.21
C PHE A 350 -14.46 -4.78 -9.08
N ILE A 351 -14.79 -5.09 -7.82
CA ILE A 351 -14.34 -4.36 -6.62
C ILE A 351 -14.26 -5.30 -5.42
N ARG A 352 -13.39 -4.96 -4.46
CA ARG A 352 -13.17 -5.62 -3.16
C ARG A 352 -12.61 -7.04 -3.28
N GLY A 353 -11.48 -7.30 -2.62
CA GLY A 353 -10.86 -8.63 -2.59
C GLY A 353 -9.90 -8.89 -3.75
N ASP A 354 -9.81 -7.96 -4.69
CA ASP A 354 -8.81 -7.88 -5.76
C ASP A 354 -7.42 -7.58 -5.21
N ASP A 355 -7.31 -6.61 -4.32
CA ASP A 355 -6.14 -6.35 -3.48
C ASP A 355 -5.74 -7.56 -2.62
N VAL A 356 -6.72 -8.17 -1.94
CA VAL A 356 -6.51 -9.35 -1.09
C VAL A 356 -5.99 -10.54 -1.89
N GLU A 357 -6.66 -10.89 -2.98
CA GLU A 357 -6.27 -12.05 -3.78
C GLU A 357 -4.91 -11.85 -4.44
N PHE A 358 -4.69 -10.68 -5.06
CA PHE A 358 -3.44 -10.40 -5.72
C PHE A 358 -2.29 -10.38 -4.72
N GLY A 359 -2.45 -9.70 -3.57
CA GLY A 359 -1.42 -9.67 -2.52
C GLY A 359 -1.09 -11.05 -1.94
N LEU A 360 -2.09 -11.91 -1.71
CA LEU A 360 -1.84 -13.30 -1.29
C LEU A 360 -1.08 -14.09 -2.36
N ARG A 361 -1.42 -13.90 -3.64
CA ARG A 361 -0.74 -14.57 -4.75
C ARG A 361 0.71 -14.08 -4.89
N LEU A 362 0.95 -12.78 -4.74
CA LEU A 362 2.30 -12.19 -4.66
C LEU A 362 3.11 -12.78 -3.52
N THR A 363 2.55 -12.80 -2.31
CA THR A 363 3.19 -13.35 -1.10
C THR A 363 3.57 -14.82 -1.29
N HIS A 364 2.66 -15.66 -1.83
CA HIS A 364 2.97 -17.06 -2.12
C HIS A 364 4.04 -17.25 -3.21
N ALA A 365 4.20 -16.29 -4.11
CA ALA A 365 5.24 -16.31 -5.14
C ALA A 365 6.59 -15.73 -4.68
N GLY A 366 6.69 -15.30 -3.42
CA GLY A 366 7.90 -14.71 -2.84
C GLY A 366 8.07 -13.22 -3.10
N PHE A 367 7.00 -12.53 -3.52
CA PHE A 367 6.93 -11.07 -3.58
C PHE A 367 6.27 -10.54 -2.31
N SER A 368 7.04 -10.46 -1.23
CA SER A 368 6.54 -10.03 0.07
C SER A 368 6.21 -8.54 0.08
N THR A 369 5.03 -8.20 0.59
CA THR A 369 4.62 -6.82 0.82
C THR A 369 5.22 -6.30 2.12
N LEU A 370 5.85 -5.13 2.06
CA LEU A 370 6.39 -4.42 3.22
C LEU A 370 5.52 -3.19 3.52
N PRO A 371 4.97 -3.07 4.74
CA PRO A 371 4.25 -1.88 5.17
C PRO A 371 5.27 -0.81 5.59
N TRP A 372 5.84 -0.09 4.62
CA TRP A 372 7.01 0.74 4.87
C TRP A 372 6.64 2.01 5.66
N PRO A 373 7.12 2.20 6.90
CA PRO A 373 6.73 3.34 7.71
C PRO A 373 7.25 4.65 7.11
N GLY A 374 6.45 5.72 7.21
CA GLY A 374 6.73 6.98 6.55
C GLY A 374 6.35 7.02 5.06
N ILE A 375 5.66 5.98 4.56
CA ILE A 375 4.88 6.00 3.31
C ILE A 375 3.41 5.81 3.69
N ALA A 376 2.62 6.87 3.53
CA ALA A 376 1.20 6.86 3.85
C ALA A 376 0.40 7.81 2.94
N VAL A 377 -0.90 7.59 2.91
CA VAL A 377 -1.88 8.47 2.28
C VAL A 377 -3.06 8.68 3.24
N TRP A 378 -3.70 9.85 3.17
CA TRP A 378 -4.99 10.04 3.81
C TRP A 378 -6.09 9.66 2.84
N HIS A 379 -7.06 8.92 3.33
CA HIS A 379 -8.18 8.48 2.51
C HIS A 379 -9.43 8.31 3.37
N ALA A 380 -10.59 8.49 2.76
CA ALA A 380 -11.86 8.33 3.48
C ALA A 380 -12.06 6.87 3.89
N PRO A 381 -12.19 6.58 5.20
CA PRO A 381 -12.21 5.21 5.70
C PRO A 381 -13.44 4.44 5.21
N PHE A 382 -13.29 3.13 5.07
CA PHE A 382 -14.30 2.29 4.41
C PHE A 382 -15.67 2.25 5.12
N TYR A 383 -15.72 2.50 6.44
CA TYR A 383 -16.99 2.48 7.17
C TYR A 383 -17.95 3.60 6.76
N LEU A 384 -17.43 4.74 6.29
CA LEU A 384 -18.25 5.85 5.76
C LEU A 384 -18.89 5.51 4.41
N LYS A 385 -18.23 4.64 3.64
CA LYS A 385 -18.65 4.22 2.30
C LYS A 385 -19.48 2.91 2.35
N ALA A 386 -19.86 2.43 3.53
CA ALA A 386 -20.50 1.12 3.69
C ALA A 386 -21.93 1.09 3.10
N ARG A 387 -22.16 0.21 2.12
CA ARG A 387 -23.46 -0.01 1.47
C ARG A 387 -23.84 -1.48 1.50
N ALA A 388 -25.14 -1.76 1.64
CA ALA A 388 -25.66 -3.12 1.73
C ALA A 388 -25.21 -4.04 0.57
N TRP A 389 -25.17 -3.51 -0.66
CA TRP A 389 -24.77 -4.27 -1.85
C TRP A 389 -23.30 -4.71 -1.81
N GLN A 390 -22.42 -4.06 -1.05
CA GLN A 390 -21.01 -4.47 -0.94
C GLN A 390 -20.87 -5.88 -0.37
N ALA A 391 -21.82 -6.31 0.47
CA ALA A 391 -21.84 -7.65 1.02
C ALA A 391 -21.97 -8.76 -0.06
N PHE A 392 -22.43 -8.41 -1.27
CA PHE A 392 -22.37 -9.30 -2.43
C PHE A 392 -20.92 -9.57 -2.83
N TYR A 393 -20.12 -8.53 -3.04
CA TYR A 393 -18.71 -8.63 -3.45
C TYR A 393 -17.89 -9.28 -2.35
N ASP A 394 -18.04 -8.84 -1.09
CA ASP A 394 -17.38 -9.45 0.07
C ASP A 394 -17.59 -10.95 0.12
N ARG A 395 -18.81 -11.41 -0.19
CA ARG A 395 -19.12 -12.83 -0.14
C ARG A 395 -18.66 -13.59 -1.37
N ARG A 396 -18.99 -13.11 -2.57
CA ARG A 396 -18.63 -13.77 -3.84
C ARG A 396 -17.12 -13.89 -3.96
N ASN A 397 -16.41 -12.78 -3.75
CA ASN A 397 -14.99 -12.68 -4.00
C ASN A 397 -14.18 -13.46 -2.96
N MET A 398 -14.55 -13.40 -1.67
CA MET A 398 -13.90 -14.23 -0.64
C MET A 398 -14.08 -15.74 -0.87
N LEU A 399 -15.20 -16.18 -1.44
CA LEU A 399 -15.41 -17.59 -1.78
C LEU A 399 -14.54 -18.04 -2.96
N PHE A 400 -14.32 -17.18 -3.97
CA PHE A 400 -13.38 -17.46 -5.06
C PHE A 400 -11.92 -17.45 -4.59
N LEU A 401 -11.53 -16.45 -3.78
CA LEU A 401 -10.22 -16.39 -3.14
C LEU A 401 -9.94 -17.67 -2.34
N ASN A 402 -10.91 -18.10 -1.52
CA ASN A 402 -10.73 -19.32 -0.75
C ASN A 402 -10.80 -20.61 -1.59
N ALA A 403 -11.45 -20.58 -2.76
CA ALA A 403 -11.40 -21.69 -3.71
C ALA A 403 -9.99 -21.85 -4.30
N LEU A 404 -9.31 -20.73 -4.56
CA LEU A 404 -7.95 -20.67 -5.07
C LEU A 404 -6.91 -21.08 -4.02
N HIS A 405 -6.90 -20.41 -2.87
CA HIS A 405 -5.84 -20.56 -1.85
C HIS A 405 -6.14 -21.63 -0.79
N ARG A 406 -7.38 -22.13 -0.72
CA ARG A 406 -7.82 -23.15 0.25
C ARG A 406 -7.55 -22.81 1.72
N LEU A 407 -7.56 -21.52 2.08
CA LEU A 407 -7.30 -21.01 3.44
C LEU A 407 -8.24 -21.58 4.51
N TYR A 408 -9.50 -21.84 4.15
CA TYR A 408 -10.54 -22.26 5.08
C TYR A 408 -11.30 -23.49 4.59
N PRO A 409 -11.74 -24.38 5.48
CA PRO A 409 -12.62 -25.50 5.12
C PRO A 409 -14.04 -25.01 4.82
N ARG A 410 -14.76 -25.72 3.95
CA ARG A 410 -16.11 -25.34 3.47
C ARG A 410 -17.11 -25.04 4.59
N ARG A 411 -17.05 -25.79 5.68
CA ARG A 411 -17.90 -25.58 6.87
C ARG A 411 -17.75 -24.16 7.47
N ARG A 412 -16.57 -23.55 7.41
CA ARG A 412 -16.32 -22.20 7.92
C ARG A 412 -16.87 -21.12 6.99
N GLU A 413 -16.78 -21.33 5.68
CA GLU A 413 -17.36 -20.44 4.68
C GLU A 413 -18.89 -20.37 4.84
N VAL A 414 -19.54 -21.54 4.94
CA VAL A 414 -20.98 -21.66 5.16
C VAL A 414 -21.39 -21.00 6.48
N ARG A 415 -20.64 -21.26 7.56
CA ARG A 415 -20.89 -20.65 8.87
C ARG A 415 -20.76 -19.13 8.84
N SER A 416 -19.74 -18.61 8.15
CA SER A 416 -19.55 -17.16 7.97
C SER A 416 -20.72 -16.56 7.18
N ALA A 417 -21.11 -17.16 6.06
CA ALA A 417 -22.23 -16.68 5.26
C ALA A 417 -23.56 -16.69 6.03
N TRP A 418 -23.82 -17.77 6.77
CA TRP A 418 -24.98 -17.87 7.65
C TRP A 418 -24.98 -16.83 8.77
N GLY A 419 -23.82 -16.62 9.40
CA GLY A 419 -23.65 -15.61 10.44
C GLY A 419 -23.93 -14.20 9.92
N SER A 420 -23.33 -13.81 8.79
CA SER A 420 -23.59 -12.51 8.16
C SER A 420 -25.05 -12.33 7.78
N PHE A 421 -25.68 -13.36 7.20
CA PHE A 421 -27.10 -13.34 6.86
C PHE A 421 -27.99 -13.12 8.08
N ARG A 422 -27.79 -13.90 9.15
CA ARG A 422 -28.58 -13.78 10.39
C ARG A 422 -28.37 -12.44 11.07
N ASN A 423 -27.15 -11.93 11.09
CA ASN A 423 -26.85 -10.63 11.70
C ASN A 423 -27.56 -9.51 10.95
N ALA A 424 -27.53 -9.52 9.61
CA ALA A 424 -28.25 -8.55 8.78
C ALA A 424 -29.77 -8.60 9.03
N LEU A 425 -30.37 -9.79 9.17
CA LEU A 425 -31.79 -9.92 9.52
C LEU A 425 -32.12 -9.37 10.92
N LYS A 426 -31.26 -9.59 11.92
CA LYS A 426 -31.45 -9.09 13.30
C LYS A 426 -31.53 -7.56 13.34
N VAL A 427 -30.68 -6.89 12.57
CA VAL A 427 -30.68 -5.42 12.45
C VAL A 427 -31.65 -4.89 11.39
N ARG A 428 -32.50 -5.77 10.82
CA ARG A 428 -33.49 -5.46 9.78
C ARG A 428 -32.89 -4.88 8.49
N ASP A 429 -31.61 -5.14 8.24
CA ASP A 429 -30.93 -4.81 6.99
C ASP A 429 -31.15 -5.93 5.96
N TYR A 430 -32.36 -5.98 5.42
CA TYR A 430 -32.75 -7.00 4.46
C TYR A 430 -32.01 -6.88 3.12
N ALA A 431 -31.59 -5.67 2.75
CA ALA A 431 -30.79 -5.44 1.55
C ALA A 431 -29.43 -6.14 1.66
N ARG A 432 -28.76 -6.02 2.82
CA ARG A 432 -27.49 -6.70 3.09
C ARG A 432 -27.67 -8.21 3.20
N ALA A 433 -28.76 -8.66 3.83
CA ALA A 433 -29.09 -10.08 3.91
C ALA A 433 -29.26 -10.69 2.50
N ASP A 434 -30.00 -10.04 1.60
CA ASP A 434 -30.14 -10.47 0.22
C ASP A 434 -28.81 -10.43 -0.54
N ALA A 435 -28.01 -9.37 -0.38
CA ALA A 435 -26.71 -9.24 -1.03
C ALA A 435 -25.74 -10.36 -0.64
N VAL A 436 -25.67 -10.74 0.64
CA VAL A 436 -24.87 -11.89 1.09
C VAL A 436 -25.28 -13.18 0.36
N ILE A 437 -26.58 -13.45 0.29
CA ILE A 437 -27.08 -14.68 -0.36
C ILE A 437 -26.87 -14.62 -1.86
N ALA A 438 -27.09 -13.47 -2.49
CA ALA A 438 -26.80 -13.26 -3.91
C ALA A 438 -25.30 -13.51 -4.22
N GLY A 439 -24.38 -13.10 -3.34
CA GLY A 439 -22.95 -13.38 -3.49
C GLY A 439 -22.63 -14.89 -3.40
N VAL A 440 -23.29 -15.62 -2.50
CA VAL A 440 -23.21 -17.09 -2.46
C VAL A 440 -23.77 -17.72 -3.74
N GLN A 441 -24.91 -17.23 -4.22
CA GLN A 441 -25.55 -17.73 -5.45
C GLN A 441 -24.65 -17.51 -6.67
N ALA A 442 -24.01 -16.34 -6.78
CA ALA A 442 -23.03 -16.07 -7.82
C ALA A 442 -21.85 -17.05 -7.75
N PHE A 443 -21.25 -17.26 -6.57
CA PHE A 443 -20.19 -18.27 -6.44
C PHE A 443 -20.66 -19.68 -6.84
N ASN A 444 -21.87 -20.09 -6.43
CA ASN A 444 -22.47 -21.38 -6.80
C ASN A 444 -22.77 -21.51 -8.31
N GLY A 445 -22.86 -20.38 -9.02
CA GLY A 445 -22.99 -20.31 -10.48
C GLY A 445 -21.68 -20.54 -11.22
N GLY A 446 -20.54 -20.58 -10.52
CA GLY A 446 -19.23 -20.89 -11.09
C GLY A 446 -18.48 -19.67 -11.65
N VAL A 447 -17.32 -19.94 -12.23
CA VAL A 447 -16.33 -18.94 -12.67
C VAL A 447 -16.87 -17.99 -13.75
N VAL A 448 -17.88 -18.42 -14.53
CA VAL A 448 -18.58 -17.59 -15.52
C VAL A 448 -19.16 -16.30 -14.94
N GLN A 449 -19.43 -16.27 -13.63
CA GLN A 449 -19.91 -15.08 -12.91
C GLN A 449 -18.83 -14.00 -12.72
N LEU A 450 -17.58 -14.29 -13.09
CA LEU A 450 -16.47 -13.33 -13.16
C LEU A 450 -16.12 -12.98 -14.62
N GLU A 451 -16.30 -13.92 -15.56
CA GLU A 451 -15.88 -13.78 -16.97
C GLU A 451 -16.59 -12.67 -17.76
N HIS A 452 -17.73 -12.15 -17.28
CA HIS A 452 -18.54 -11.17 -18.00
C HIS A 452 -19.10 -10.05 -17.09
N TRP A 453 -18.46 -9.77 -15.96
CA TRP A 453 -18.99 -8.84 -14.96
C TRP A 453 -18.65 -7.37 -15.26
N SER A 454 -19.65 -6.59 -15.63
CA SER A 454 -19.50 -5.19 -16.07
C SER A 454 -20.24 -4.20 -15.15
N GLY A 455 -20.10 -2.91 -15.44
CA GLY A 455 -20.85 -1.82 -14.81
C GLY A 455 -22.37 -2.03 -14.88
N ALA A 456 -22.89 -2.62 -15.96
CA ALA A 456 -24.32 -2.93 -16.07
C ALA A 456 -24.76 -3.97 -15.01
N ASN A 457 -23.92 -4.96 -14.70
CA ASN A 457 -24.19 -5.93 -13.64
C ASN A 457 -24.14 -5.26 -12.26
N HIS A 458 -23.19 -4.35 -12.05
CA HIS A 458 -23.10 -3.55 -10.84
C HIS A 458 -24.34 -2.67 -10.65
N ASP A 459 -24.78 -1.95 -11.68
CA ASP A 459 -25.97 -1.10 -11.64
C ASP A 459 -27.23 -1.89 -11.32
N ALA A 460 -27.38 -3.09 -11.90
CA ALA A 460 -28.48 -3.99 -11.59
C ALA A 460 -28.46 -4.44 -10.12
N LEU A 461 -27.28 -4.74 -9.57
CA LEU A 461 -27.09 -5.09 -8.16
C LEU A 461 -27.45 -3.91 -7.23
N VAL A 462 -27.00 -2.70 -7.55
CA VAL A 462 -27.29 -1.49 -6.76
C VAL A 462 -28.78 -1.17 -6.79
N LYS A 463 -29.42 -1.19 -7.97
CA LYS A 463 -30.87 -0.98 -8.12
C LYS A 463 -31.67 -2.00 -7.31
N ARG A 464 -31.28 -3.28 -7.35
CA ARG A 464 -31.89 -4.34 -6.56
C ARG A 464 -31.75 -4.09 -5.06
N ALA A 465 -30.57 -3.68 -4.59
CA ALA A 465 -30.37 -3.35 -3.18
C ALA A 465 -31.24 -2.16 -2.72
N ALA A 466 -31.42 -1.14 -3.57
CA ALA A 466 -32.26 0.01 -3.26
C ALA A 466 -33.74 -0.34 -3.09
N GLN A 467 -34.26 -1.30 -3.86
CA GLN A 467 -35.66 -1.77 -3.76
C GLN A 467 -36.01 -2.39 -2.40
N HIS A 468 -35.00 -2.79 -1.63
CA HIS A 468 -35.16 -3.41 -0.31
C HIS A 468 -35.38 -2.40 0.83
N HIS A 469 -35.27 -1.08 0.57
CA HIS A 469 -35.63 -0.04 1.53
C HIS A 469 -37.15 0.19 1.66
N VAL A 470 -37.96 -0.39 0.77
CA VAL A 470 -39.43 -0.28 0.80
C VAL A 470 -40.03 -1.48 1.56
N ARG A 471 -40.93 -1.20 2.52
CA ARG A 471 -41.59 -2.14 3.47
C ARG A 471 -41.47 -3.63 3.09
N PHE A 472 -40.69 -4.37 3.86
CA PHE A 472 -40.59 -5.83 3.74
C PHE A 472 -41.81 -6.52 4.34
N GLY A 473 -42.71 -7.01 3.48
CA GLY A 473 -43.77 -7.93 3.89
C GLY A 473 -43.20 -9.29 4.32
N TRP A 474 -43.90 -9.99 5.21
CA TRP A 474 -43.50 -11.30 5.75
C TRP A 474 -43.18 -12.35 4.67
N VAL A 475 -43.88 -12.30 3.53
CA VAL A 475 -43.66 -13.18 2.35
C VAL A 475 -42.24 -13.03 1.80
N ARG A 476 -41.71 -11.79 1.71
CA ARG A 476 -40.36 -11.53 1.20
C ARG A 476 -39.30 -12.04 2.17
N VAL A 477 -39.54 -11.90 3.47
CA VAL A 477 -38.64 -12.45 4.51
C VAL A 477 -38.61 -13.97 4.43
N ALA A 478 -39.76 -14.63 4.30
CA ALA A 478 -39.84 -16.08 4.14
C ALA A 478 -39.11 -16.57 2.87
N SER A 479 -39.32 -15.89 1.74
CA SER A 479 -38.59 -16.17 0.49
C SER A 479 -37.08 -16.02 0.65
N LEU A 480 -36.63 -14.99 1.37
CA LEU A 480 -35.21 -14.76 1.64
C LEU A 480 -34.60 -15.87 2.50
N TRP A 481 -35.32 -16.39 3.50
CA TRP A 481 -34.90 -17.57 4.27
C TRP A 481 -34.76 -18.82 3.41
N LEU A 482 -35.75 -19.12 2.56
CA LEU A 482 -35.71 -20.27 1.66
C LEU A 482 -34.51 -20.20 0.71
N ARG A 483 -34.28 -19.02 0.11
CA ARG A 483 -33.11 -18.77 -0.74
C ARG A 483 -31.80 -18.94 0.02
N ALA A 484 -31.72 -18.46 1.26
CA ALA A 484 -30.53 -18.60 2.09
C ALA A 484 -30.22 -20.07 2.37
N VAL A 485 -31.20 -20.85 2.84
CA VAL A 485 -31.04 -22.27 3.15
C VAL A 485 -30.60 -23.06 1.91
N SER A 486 -31.32 -22.90 0.79
CA SER A 486 -30.98 -23.56 -0.47
C SER A 486 -29.57 -23.23 -0.96
N SER A 487 -29.21 -21.95 -0.95
CA SER A 487 -27.89 -21.49 -1.43
C SER A 487 -26.74 -21.99 -0.56
N LEU A 488 -26.94 -22.07 0.76
CA LEU A 488 -25.94 -22.55 1.71
C LEU A 488 -25.79 -24.06 1.71
N ILE A 489 -26.88 -24.81 1.51
CA ILE A 489 -26.82 -26.27 1.28
C ILE A 489 -26.02 -26.53 0.01
N ARG A 490 -26.35 -25.85 -1.10
CA ARG A 490 -25.60 -25.98 -2.35
C ARG A 490 -24.13 -25.60 -2.17
N LEU A 491 -23.82 -24.50 -1.48
CA LEU A 491 -22.44 -24.11 -1.17
C LEU A 491 -21.70 -25.22 -0.40
N ARG A 492 -22.36 -25.87 0.56
CA ARG A 492 -21.78 -26.93 1.39
C ARG A 492 -21.48 -28.20 0.59
N LEU A 493 -22.38 -28.58 -0.31
CA LEU A 493 -22.35 -29.88 -1.00
C LEU A 493 -21.62 -29.83 -2.33
N GLN A 494 -21.62 -28.70 -3.04
CA GLN A 494 -20.99 -28.59 -4.35
C GLN A 494 -19.45 -28.65 -4.22
N PRO A 495 -18.76 -29.28 -5.21
CA PRO A 495 -17.31 -29.22 -5.29
C PRO A 495 -16.83 -27.78 -5.45
N ARG A 496 -15.58 -27.51 -5.02
CA ARG A 496 -14.94 -26.22 -5.30
C ARG A 496 -14.64 -26.12 -6.80
N PRO A 497 -14.70 -24.91 -7.39
CA PRO A 497 -14.06 -24.68 -8.68
C PRO A 497 -12.61 -25.17 -8.65
N ASP A 498 -12.16 -25.76 -9.76
CA ASP A 498 -10.74 -26.07 -9.94
C ASP A 498 -9.94 -24.75 -9.86
N PRO A 499 -8.91 -24.63 -9.00
CA PRO A 499 -8.04 -23.46 -8.99
C PRO A 499 -7.53 -23.04 -10.38
N ARG A 500 -7.30 -23.98 -11.29
CA ARG A 500 -6.83 -23.70 -12.66
C ARG A 500 -7.85 -22.91 -13.48
N THR A 501 -9.15 -23.15 -13.31
CA THR A 501 -10.17 -22.40 -14.06
C THR A 501 -10.30 -20.97 -13.55
N VAL A 502 -10.10 -20.73 -12.26
CA VAL A 502 -10.03 -19.38 -11.69
C VAL A 502 -8.75 -18.67 -12.15
N LEU A 503 -7.59 -19.34 -12.08
CA LEU A 503 -6.31 -18.77 -12.51
C LEU A 503 -6.24 -18.46 -14.00
N ARG A 504 -7.03 -19.13 -14.86
CA ARG A 504 -7.12 -18.75 -16.28
C ARG A 504 -7.54 -17.27 -16.44
N LEU A 505 -8.32 -16.73 -15.51
CA LEU A 505 -8.77 -15.34 -15.54
C LEU A 505 -7.67 -14.32 -15.19
N THR A 506 -6.49 -14.76 -14.75
CA THR A 506 -5.33 -13.90 -14.49
C THR A 506 -4.41 -13.80 -15.71
N THR A 507 -4.69 -14.53 -16.78
CA THR A 507 -3.83 -14.55 -17.97
C THR A 507 -4.01 -13.28 -18.80
N THR A 508 -2.94 -12.85 -19.45
CA THR A 508 -2.98 -11.74 -20.39
C THR A 508 -3.97 -12.01 -21.53
N ASP A 509 -4.06 -13.25 -22.02
CA ASP A 509 -5.00 -13.61 -23.10
C ASP A 509 -6.46 -13.43 -22.68
N PHE A 510 -6.82 -13.80 -21.44
CA PHE A 510 -8.14 -13.51 -20.91
C PHE A 510 -8.39 -12.00 -20.88
N TRP A 511 -7.48 -11.24 -20.30
CA TRP A 511 -7.65 -9.79 -20.13
C TRP A 511 -7.65 -9.03 -21.46
N ARG A 512 -6.93 -9.49 -22.50
CA ARG A 512 -7.01 -8.91 -23.85
C ARG A 512 -8.41 -9.03 -24.47
N VAL A 513 -9.15 -10.09 -24.14
CA VAL A 513 -10.54 -10.28 -24.60
C VAL A 513 -11.52 -9.55 -23.69
N TYR A 514 -11.24 -9.52 -22.38
CA TYR A 514 -12.10 -8.89 -21.39
C TYR A 514 -12.07 -7.36 -21.46
N LEU A 515 -10.91 -6.78 -21.75
CA LEU A 515 -10.74 -5.34 -21.95
C LEU A 515 -11.17 -4.95 -23.36
N PRO A 516 -12.03 -3.94 -23.52
CA PRO A 516 -12.37 -3.44 -24.84
C PRO A 516 -11.15 -2.81 -25.53
N ALA A 517 -11.13 -2.89 -26.85
CA ALA A 517 -10.07 -2.29 -27.67
C ALA A 517 -9.93 -0.78 -27.36
N LYS A 518 -8.69 -0.27 -27.45
CA LYS A 518 -8.39 1.16 -27.29
C LYS A 518 -9.30 1.98 -28.20
N THR A 519 -10.07 2.92 -27.64
CA THR A 519 -10.61 4.03 -28.44
C THR A 519 -9.42 4.88 -28.87
N ALA A 520 -9.09 4.82 -30.15
CA ALA A 520 -7.90 5.45 -30.71
C ALA A 520 -7.99 6.98 -30.56
N ASN A 521 -7.27 7.52 -29.58
CA ASN A 521 -6.75 8.89 -29.61
C ASN A 521 -5.35 8.88 -28.96
N ALA A 522 -4.37 9.37 -29.74
CA ALA A 522 -2.95 9.60 -29.45
C ALA A 522 -1.95 8.42 -29.50
N SER A 523 -1.28 8.36 -30.66
CA SER A 523 0.07 7.81 -30.97
C SER A 523 0.27 6.29 -31.05
N SER A 524 0.79 5.91 -32.22
CA SER A 524 1.05 4.57 -32.73
C SER A 524 2.27 3.87 -32.12
N SER A 525 2.12 2.61 -31.73
CA SER A 525 3.09 1.49 -31.90
C SER A 525 2.67 0.36 -30.93
N CYS A 526 2.74 -0.93 -31.20
CA CYS A 526 3.03 -1.76 -32.36
C CYS A 526 2.55 -3.16 -31.90
N ASN A 527 1.86 -3.91 -32.75
CA ASN A 527 1.48 -5.28 -32.43
C ASN A 527 2.76 -6.15 -32.46
N LYS A 528 3.41 -6.36 -31.31
CA LYS A 528 4.57 -7.24 -31.18
C LYS A 528 4.32 -8.20 -30.03
N GLY A 529 4.33 -9.49 -30.38
CA GLY A 529 4.00 -10.58 -29.49
C GLY A 529 4.84 -10.55 -28.22
N PHE A 530 4.17 -10.88 -27.12
CA PHE A 530 4.81 -11.27 -25.88
C PHE A 530 5.78 -12.40 -26.22
N ALA A 531 7.08 -12.12 -26.17
CA ALA A 531 8.09 -13.16 -26.31
C ALA A 531 7.86 -14.15 -25.16
N ASN A 532 7.60 -15.42 -25.51
CA ASN A 532 7.76 -16.52 -24.58
C ASN A 532 9.16 -16.40 -23.97
N CYS A 533 9.26 -16.41 -22.65
CA CYS A 533 10.54 -16.49 -21.95
C CYS A 533 11.33 -17.70 -22.50
N PRO A 534 12.64 -17.56 -22.76
CA PRO A 534 13.52 -18.71 -22.82
C PRO A 534 13.41 -19.48 -21.50
N ASP A 535 13.53 -20.79 -21.60
CA ASP A 535 13.61 -21.71 -20.48
C ASP A 535 14.87 -21.37 -19.66
N ASP A 536 14.73 -20.61 -18.58
CA ASP A 536 15.81 -20.33 -17.64
C ASP A 536 16.12 -21.64 -16.92
N GLY A 537 16.99 -22.46 -17.51
CA GLY A 537 17.36 -23.82 -17.12
C GLY A 537 17.90 -24.01 -15.70
N ILE A 538 17.09 -23.69 -14.70
CA ILE A 538 17.29 -23.99 -13.29
C ILE A 538 16.59 -25.32 -13.03
N ALA A 539 17.40 -26.38 -13.02
CA ALA A 539 16.97 -27.71 -12.65
C ALA A 539 16.27 -27.73 -11.27
N PRO A 540 15.26 -28.60 -11.08
CA PRO A 540 14.58 -28.73 -9.80
C PRO A 540 15.52 -29.38 -8.78
N SER A 541 15.97 -28.64 -7.77
CA SER A 541 16.71 -29.24 -6.68
C SER A 541 15.78 -30.13 -5.85
N LEU A 542 16.26 -31.36 -5.67
CA LEU A 542 15.59 -32.49 -5.05
C LEU A 542 15.34 -32.29 -3.55
N SER A 543 14.32 -33.02 -3.10
CA SER A 543 13.90 -33.30 -1.73
C SER A 543 15.01 -33.35 -0.66
N VAL A 544 14.77 -32.67 0.47
CA VAL A 544 15.35 -33.05 1.77
C VAL A 544 14.22 -33.38 2.73
N LYS A 545 14.12 -34.66 3.11
CA LYS A 545 13.37 -35.12 4.28
C LYS A 545 14.19 -34.76 5.52
N THR A 546 13.69 -33.88 6.38
CA THR A 546 14.15 -33.78 7.76
C THR A 546 13.18 -34.56 8.66
N LYS A 547 13.58 -35.78 9.03
CA LYS A 547 13.03 -36.51 10.17
C LYS A 547 13.89 -36.20 11.40
N SER A 548 13.17 -35.94 12.49
CA SER A 548 13.56 -35.85 13.90
C SER A 548 14.90 -36.48 14.30
N VAL A 549 15.72 -35.71 15.01
CA VAL A 549 16.77 -36.23 15.89
C VAL A 549 16.30 -36.02 17.33
N ASN A 550 16.02 -37.12 18.02
CA ASN A 550 15.83 -37.17 19.46
C ASN A 550 17.18 -37.04 20.17
N SER A 551 17.15 -36.38 21.32
CA SER A 551 18.22 -36.32 22.30
C SER A 551 18.55 -37.71 22.86
N CYS A 552 19.84 -38.02 22.97
CA CYS A 552 20.37 -39.08 23.81
C CYS A 552 21.71 -38.59 24.39
N ASP A 553 21.67 -38.21 25.67
CA ASP A 553 22.84 -38.01 26.53
C ASP A 553 23.63 -39.32 26.71
N PRO A 554 24.96 -39.25 26.85
CA PRO A 554 25.73 -40.30 27.51
C PRO A 554 26.05 -39.91 28.96
N ASN A 555 25.65 -40.78 29.90
CA ASN A 555 26.06 -40.77 31.30
C ASN A 555 27.57 -41.08 31.45
N ILE A 556 28.24 -40.26 32.24
CA ILE A 556 29.59 -40.49 32.78
C ILE A 556 29.46 -41.34 34.06
N PRO A 557 30.27 -42.39 34.27
CA PRO A 557 30.28 -43.10 35.54
C PRO A 557 31.15 -42.36 36.56
N LYS A 558 30.66 -42.24 37.80
CA LYS A 558 31.48 -41.99 38.98
C LYS A 558 31.53 -43.27 39.83
N SER A 559 32.73 -43.55 40.31
CA SER A 559 33.06 -44.39 41.47
C SER A 559 32.21 -44.04 42.70
#